data_AF-A0A0F9ES70-F1
#
_entry.id   AF-A0A0F9ES70-F1
#
_cell.length_a   1.000
_cell.length_b   1.000
_cell.length_c   1.000
_cell.angle_alpha   90.00
_cell.angle_beta   90.00
_cell.angle_gamma   90.00
#
_symmetry.space_group_name_H-M   'P 1'
#
loop_
_entity.id
_entity.type
_entity.pdbx_description
1 polymer ?
#
loop_
_entity_poly.entity_id
_entity_poly.type
_entity_poly.pdbx_seq_one_letter_code
_entity_poly.pdbx_strand_id
1 'polypeptide(L)'
;MTETKPRYELKRRSKNYVLLCEGDHNLCGLCTNTSRGVLDAQLLLLVMNSHKDLLDCLALFVGRLQQPGSFITPQDIDRAEAAIDNTKPK
;
A
#
# COMPACT_ATOMS: atom_id res chain seq x y z
N MET A 1 -10.87 5.09 22.39
CA MET A 1 -10.67 5.44 20.97
C MET A 1 -11.29 4.33 20.17
N THR A 2 -12.34 4.62 19.41
CA THR A 2 -13.06 3.63 18.59
C THR A 2 -12.12 3.18 17.48
N GLU A 3 -11.63 1.94 17.57
CA GLU A 3 -10.84 1.32 16.51
C GLU A 3 -11.73 1.16 15.27
N THR A 4 -11.60 2.09 14.32
CA THR A 4 -12.17 1.94 12.99
C THR A 4 -11.36 0.88 12.25
N LYS A 5 -11.91 -0.34 12.18
CA LYS A 5 -11.39 -1.39 11.31
C LYS A 5 -11.20 -0.83 9.89
N PRO A 6 -10.11 -1.21 9.19
CA PRO A 6 -9.94 -0.81 7.79
C PRO A 6 -11.15 -1.29 6.98
N ARG A 7 -11.71 -0.38 6.18
CA ARG A 7 -12.91 -0.63 5.37
C ARG A 7 -12.65 -1.68 4.29
N TYR A 8 -11.43 -1.70 3.76
CA TYR A 8 -11.00 -2.61 2.71
C TYR A 8 -9.87 -3.51 3.18
N GLU A 9 -9.82 -4.73 2.66
CA GLU A 9 -8.82 -5.74 3.03
C GLU A 9 -8.34 -6.54 1.81
N LEU A 10 -7.11 -7.05 1.85
CA LEU A 10 -6.60 -7.99 0.86
C LEU A 10 -6.73 -9.42 1.38
N LYS A 11 -7.61 -10.21 0.77
CA LYS A 11 -7.76 -11.64 1.08
C LYS A 11 -6.99 -12.49 0.08
N ARG A 12 -6.14 -13.40 0.58
CA ARG A 12 -5.43 -14.34 -0.28
C ARG A 12 -6.41 -15.36 -0.85
N ARG A 13 -6.54 -15.40 -2.18
CA ARG A 13 -7.40 -16.37 -2.88
C ARG A 13 -6.62 -17.58 -3.36
N SER A 14 -5.39 -17.37 -3.82
CA SER A 14 -4.51 -18.44 -4.28
C SER A 14 -3.05 -18.09 -4.00
N LYS A 15 -2.13 -18.96 -4.43
CA LYS A 15 -0.69 -18.69 -4.32
C LYS A 15 -0.30 -17.36 -4.96
N ASN A 16 -0.99 -17.01 -6.05
CA ASN A 16 -0.59 -16.00 -7.01
C ASN A 16 -1.63 -14.88 -7.18
N TYR A 17 -2.70 -14.90 -6.38
CA TYR A 17 -3.77 -13.91 -6.46
C TYR A 17 -4.26 -13.50 -5.09
N VAL A 18 -4.46 -12.20 -4.94
CA VAL A 18 -5.16 -11.59 -3.81
C VAL A 18 -6.42 -10.89 -4.31
N LEU A 19 -7.45 -10.85 -3.47
CA LEU A 19 -8.69 -10.13 -3.72
C LEU A 19 -8.71 -8.90 -2.82
N LEU A 20 -9.06 -7.74 -3.38
CA LEU A 20 -9.49 -6.60 -2.59
C LEU A 20 -10.96 -6.80 -2.22
N CYS A 21 -11.26 -6.74 -0.92
CA CYS A 21 -12.58 -6.97 -0.38
C CYS A 21 -13.05 -5.78 0.46
N GLU A 22 -14.36 -5.55 0.48
CA GLU A 22 -15.06 -4.70 1.45
C GLU A 22 -16.05 -5.59 2.19
N GLY A 23 -15.66 -6.06 3.38
CA GLY A 23 -16.40 -7.12 4.07
C GLY A 23 -16.43 -8.42 3.25
N ASP A 24 -17.64 -8.86 2.87
CA ASP A 24 -17.86 -10.09 2.09
C ASP A 24 -17.89 -9.84 0.57
N HIS A 25 -17.80 -8.59 0.13
CA HIS A 25 -17.81 -8.24 -1.28
C HIS A 25 -16.39 -8.24 -1.86
N ASN A 26 -16.21 -8.92 -3.00
CA ASN A 26 -14.97 -8.90 -3.76
C ASN A 26 -15.02 -7.78 -4.81
N LEU A 27 -14.12 -6.80 -4.68
CA LEU A 27 -14.07 -5.64 -5.57
C LEU A 27 -13.18 -5.90 -6.79
N CYS A 28 -11.97 -6.43 -6.56
CA CYS A 28 -11.06 -6.77 -7.64
C CYS A 28 -10.09 -7.89 -7.25
N GLY A 29 -9.54 -8.58 -8.26
CA GLY A 29 -8.46 -9.55 -8.08
C GLY A 29 -7.15 -9.04 -8.68
N LEU A 30 -6.06 -9.22 -7.96
CA LEU A 30 -4.73 -8.77 -8.33
C LEU A 30 -3.80 -9.97 -8.44
N CYS A 31 -3.12 -10.08 -9.57
CA CYS A 31 -2.09 -11.10 -9.79
C CYS A 31 -0.82 -10.69 -9.05
N THR A 32 -0.34 -11.54 -8.14
CA THR A 32 0.86 -11.31 -7.33
C THR A 32 2.01 -12.25 -7.74
N ASN A 33 2.00 -12.73 -8.98
CA ASN A 33 3.09 -13.55 -9.55
C ASN A 33 4.41 -12.80 -9.72
N THR A 34 4.35 -11.48 -9.70
CA THR A 34 5.50 -10.60 -9.90
C THR A 34 5.61 -9.65 -8.71
N SER A 35 6.82 -9.16 -8.44
CA SER A 35 7.06 -8.15 -7.41
C SER A 35 6.22 -6.88 -7.65
N ARG A 36 5.97 -6.55 -8.94
CA ARG A 36 5.08 -5.44 -9.30
C ARG A 36 3.64 -5.68 -8.87
N GLY A 37 3.12 -6.88 -9.07
CA GLY A 37 1.76 -7.23 -8.67
C GLY A 37 1.54 -7.22 -7.15
N VAL A 38 2.57 -7.57 -6.37
CA VAL A 38 2.56 -7.43 -4.90
C VAL A 38 2.50 -5.95 -4.52
N LEU A 39 3.34 -5.11 -5.13
CA LEU A 39 3.37 -3.67 -4.87
C LEU A 39 2.04 -3.00 -5.23
N ASP A 40 1.47 -3.31 -6.40
CA ASP A 40 0.20 -2.73 -6.84
C ASP A 40 -0.94 -3.09 -5.88
N ALA A 41 -0.94 -4.31 -5.33
CA ALA A 41 -1.93 -4.72 -4.33
C ALA A 41 -1.80 -3.90 -3.02
N GLN A 42 -0.57 -3.74 -2.52
CA GLN A 42 -0.29 -2.96 -1.32
C GLN A 42 -0.65 -1.48 -1.50
N LEU A 43 -0.30 -0.89 -2.64
CA LEU A 43 -0.66 0.49 -2.97
C LEU A 43 -2.17 0.67 -3.05
N LEU A 44 -2.89 -0.26 -3.69
CA LEU A 44 -4.34 -0.19 -3.77
C LEU A 44 -4.99 -0.25 -2.39
N LEU A 45 -4.52 -1.12 -1.50
CA LEU A 45 -5.01 -1.19 -0.12
C LEU A 45 -4.77 0.13 0.63
N LEU A 46 -3.61 0.75 0.44
CA LEU A 46 -3.24 2.02 1.03
C LEU A 46 -4.14 3.16 0.51
N VAL A 47 -4.34 3.27 -0.80
CA VAL A 47 -5.25 4.26 -1.43
C VAL A 47 -6.64 4.18 -0.81
N MET A 48 -7.17 2.97 -0.68
CA MET A 48 -8.56 2.72 -0.34
C MET A 48 -8.85 2.93 1.16
N ASN A 49 -7.87 2.68 2.04
CA ASN A 49 -8.03 2.86 3.48
C ASN A 49 -7.47 4.19 4.01
N SER A 50 -6.47 4.79 3.35
CA SER A 50 -5.90 6.06 3.78
C SER A 50 -5.30 6.84 2.60
N HIS A 51 -6.16 7.58 1.90
CA HIS A 51 -5.78 8.43 0.77
C HIS A 51 -4.75 9.50 1.17
N LYS A 52 -4.74 9.94 2.43
CA LYS A 52 -3.74 10.86 2.96
C LYS A 52 -2.35 10.23 3.03
N ASP A 53 -2.24 9.01 3.55
CA ASP A 53 -0.96 8.32 3.69
C ASP A 53 -0.38 7.92 2.32
N LEU A 54 -1.26 7.61 1.35
CA LEU A 54 -0.85 7.44 -0.05
C LEU A 54 -0.21 8.73 -0.61
N LEU A 55 -0.84 9.88 -0.40
CA LEU A 55 -0.32 11.16 -0.90
C LEU A 55 1.01 11.52 -0.22
N ASP A 56 1.17 11.21 1.06
CA ASP A 56 2.44 11.42 1.77
C ASP A 56 3.55 10.47 1.28
N CYS A 57 3.23 9.19 1.02
CA CYS A 57 4.16 8.26 0.37
C CYS A 57 4.54 8.72 -1.04
N LEU A 58 3.56 9.10 -1.87
CA LEU A 58 3.80 9.59 -3.23
C LEU A 58 4.60 10.89 -3.23
N ALA A 59 4.35 11.80 -2.29
CA ALA A 59 5.10 13.05 -2.15
C ALA A 59 6.58 12.80 -1.80
N LEU A 60 6.87 11.82 -0.95
CA LEU A 60 8.24 11.38 -0.66
C LEU A 60 8.96 10.86 -1.93
N PHE A 61 8.27 10.04 -2.74
CA PHE A 61 8.85 9.49 -3.96
C PHE A 61 9.00 10.54 -5.09
N VAL A 62 7.98 11.36 -5.32
CA VAL A 62 7.97 12.39 -6.38
C VAL A 62 8.93 13.53 -6.05
N GLY A 63 8.96 13.99 -4.80
CA GLY A 63 9.87 15.06 -4.37
C GLY A 63 11.35 14.68 -4.51
N ARG A 64 11.68 13.40 -4.32
CA ARG A 64 13.03 12.86 -4.53
C ARG A 64 13.38 12.66 -6.01
N LEU A 65 12.43 12.26 -6.85
CA LEU A 65 12.65 12.05 -8.30
C LEU A 65 12.81 13.37 -9.07
N GLN A 66 12.23 14.47 -8.57
CA GLN A 66 12.35 15.79 -9.20
C GLN A 66 13.71 16.46 -8.95
N GLN A 67 14.53 15.96 -8.04
CA GLN A 67 15.87 16.52 -7.77
C GLN A 67 16.95 15.80 -8.60
N PRO A 68 17.69 16.52 -9.47
CA PRO A 68 18.79 15.92 -10.23
C PRO A 68 19.86 15.33 -9.29
N GLY A 69 20.16 14.04 -9.45
CA GLY A 69 21.15 13.33 -8.61
C GLY A 69 20.63 12.85 -7.26
N SER A 70 19.34 13.02 -6.96
CA SER A 70 18.71 12.43 -5.78
C SER A 70 18.31 10.99 -6.07
N PHE A 71 18.85 10.08 -5.26
CA PHE A 71 18.48 8.67 -5.24
C PHE A 71 17.59 8.40 -4.03
N ILE A 72 16.64 7.48 -4.19
CA ILE A 72 15.87 6.96 -3.05
C ILE A 72 16.88 6.28 -2.12
N THR A 73 16.99 6.79 -0.89
CA THR A 73 17.91 6.24 0.10
C THR A 73 17.23 5.14 0.92
N PRO A 74 17.99 4.22 1.54
CA PRO A 74 17.42 3.22 2.46
C PRO A 74 16.55 3.84 3.56
N GLN A 75 16.88 5.05 4.03
CA GLN A 75 16.09 5.75 5.05
C GLN A 75 14.73 6.24 4.53
N ASP A 76 14.62 6.56 3.24
CA ASP A 76 13.34 6.90 2.61
C ASP A 76 12.47 5.64 2.47
N ILE A 77 13.09 4.48 2.24
CA ILE A 77 12.43 3.17 2.24
C ILE A 77 11.94 2.83 3.65
N ASP A 78 12.80 2.96 4.68
CA ASP A 78 12.42 2.70 6.07
C ASP A 78 11.27 3.60 6.54
N ARG A 79 11.24 4.86 6.09
CA ARG A 79 10.13 5.79 6.37
C ARG A 79 8.83 5.38 5.69
N ALA A 80 8.91 4.95 4.43
CA ALA A 80 7.74 4.44 3.71
C ALA A 80 7.24 3.14 4.35
N GLU A 81 8.14 2.23 4.72
CA GLU A 81 7.81 0.99 5.43
C GLU A 81 7.17 1.27 6.79
N ALA A 82 7.70 2.22 7.57
CA ALA A 82 7.10 2.62 8.84
C ALA A 82 5.70 3.26 8.66
N ALA A 83 5.48 4.04 7.60
CA ALA A 83 4.16 4.58 7.29
C ALA A 83 3.17 3.46 6.89
N ILE A 84 3.64 2.47 6.13
CA ILE A 84 2.87 1.27 5.76
C ILE A 84 2.59 0.39 7.00
N ASP A 85 3.54 0.24 7.92
CA ASP A 85 3.34 -0.53 9.14
C ASP A 85 2.40 0.15 10.13
N ASN A 86 2.45 1.48 10.23
CA ASN A 86 1.49 2.23 11.04
C ASN A 86 0.05 2.18 10.49
N THR A 87 -0.12 1.84 9.21
CA THR A 87 -1.44 1.65 8.57
C THR A 87 -1.91 0.19 8.59
N LYS A 88 -1.06 -0.75 9.02
CA LYS A 88 -1.51 -2.13 9.30
C LYS A 88 -2.35 -2.13 10.58
N PRO A 89 -3.54 -2.75 10.59
CA PRO A 89 -4.31 -2.92 11.81
C PRO A 89 -3.52 -3.79 12.80
N LYS A 90 -3.53 -3.41 14.08
CA LYS A 90 -2.97 -4.21 15.18
C LYS A 90 -3.82 -5.45 15.45
#